data_AF-A0A1F6FK19-F1
#
_entry.id   AF-A0A1F6FK19-F1
#
_cell.length_a   1.000
_cell.length_b   1.000
_cell.length_c   1.000
_cell.angle_alpha   90.00
_cell.angle_beta   90.00
_cell.angle_gamma   90.00
#
_symmetry.space_group_name_H-M   'P 1'
#
loop_
_entity.id
_entity.type
_entity.pdbx_description
1 polymer ?
#
loop_
_entity_poly.entity_id
_entity_poly.type
_entity_poly.pdbx_seq_one_letter_code
_entity_poly.pdbx_strand_id
1 'polypeptide(L)'
;MRFSTNIALAAIHSGLFFALHYLAMKGLFQMTNFDDGFFWSRIALILFALSWLLVPNYLELIREQSKKTSRRTGLLVFGNKILAGVAAFMILKATDWGDVAVVQALDGVKFVFILLVTLFLGRWLPESVREHDGDSKTLVQKFVYITIICLGFTLLFL
;
A
#
# COMPACT_ATOMS: atom_id res chain seq x y z
N MET A 1 3.30 -16.73 14.05
CA MET A 1 2.36 -17.22 13.00
C MET A 1 2.97 -18.44 12.35
N ARG A 2 2.27 -19.58 12.28
CA ARG A 2 2.71 -20.73 11.48
C ARG A 2 2.29 -20.47 10.03
N PHE A 3 3.25 -20.35 9.13
CA PHE A 3 2.99 -20.16 7.70
C PHE A 3 2.38 -21.46 7.15
N SER A 4 1.09 -21.43 6.78
CA SER A 4 0.40 -22.59 6.20
C SER A 4 0.45 -22.53 4.68
N THR A 5 0.30 -23.68 4.01
CA THR A 5 0.27 -23.76 2.55
C THR A 5 -0.80 -22.85 1.94
N ASN A 6 -1.95 -22.69 2.61
CA ASN A 6 -3.01 -21.80 2.15
C ASN A 6 -2.58 -20.32 2.15
N ILE A 7 -1.82 -19.90 3.16
CA ILE A 7 -1.27 -18.53 3.23
C ILE A 7 -0.23 -18.35 2.12
N ALA A 8 0.62 -19.35 1.88
CA ALA A 8 1.61 -19.32 0.81
C ALA A 8 0.94 -19.17 -0.57
N LEU A 9 -0.09 -19.97 -0.85
CA LEU A 9 -0.85 -19.89 -2.10
C LEU A 9 -1.55 -18.54 -2.26
N ALA A 10 -2.17 -18.02 -1.19
CA ALA A 10 -2.79 -16.69 -1.21
C ALA A 10 -1.76 -15.58 -1.49
N ALA A 11 -0.56 -15.67 -0.91
CA ALA A 11 0.51 -14.71 -1.13
C ALA A 11 1.02 -14.74 -2.58
N ILE A 12 1.23 -15.92 -3.15
CA ILE A 12 1.65 -16.08 -4.56
C ILE A 12 0.57 -15.53 -5.49
N HIS A 13 -0.70 -15.88 -5.24
CA HIS A 13 -1.82 -15.40 -6.02
C HIS A 13 -1.91 -13.87 -5.97
N SER A 14 -1.83 -13.27 -4.78
CA SER A 14 -1.82 -11.82 -4.62
C SER A 14 -0.65 -11.15 -5.34
N GLY A 15 0.55 -11.73 -5.25
CA GLY A 15 1.74 -11.21 -5.92
C GLY A 15 1.61 -11.21 -7.44
N LEU A 16 1.04 -12.28 -8.01
CA LEU A 16 0.80 -12.38 -9.45
C LEU A 16 -0.16 -11.28 -9.95
N PHE A 17 -1.29 -11.09 -9.27
CA PHE A 17 -2.26 -10.05 -9.67
C PHE A 17 -1.72 -8.65 -9.44
N PHE A 18 -0.89 -8.45 -8.42
CA PHE A 18 -0.19 -7.19 -8.20
C PHE A 18 0.77 -6.87 -9.35
N ALA A 19 1.56 -7.84 -9.79
CA ALA A 19 2.46 -7.68 -10.94
C ALA A 19 1.67 -7.41 -12.24
N LEU A 20 0.62 -8.19 -12.50
CA LEU A 20 -0.27 -8.01 -13.65
C LEU A 20 -0.92 -6.62 -13.65
N HIS A 21 -1.35 -6.12 -12.49
CA HIS A 21 -1.91 -4.78 -12.37
C HIS A 21 -0.95 -3.71 -12.88
N TYR A 22 0.29 -3.68 -12.37
CA TYR A 22 1.24 -2.64 -12.78
C TYR A 22 1.73 -2.81 -14.22
N LEU A 23 1.88 -4.05 -14.70
CA LEU A 23 2.23 -4.32 -16.09
C LEU A 23 1.12 -3.84 -17.04
N ALA A 24 -0.15 -4.15 -16.71
CA ALA A 24 -1.29 -3.71 -17.49
C ALA A 24 -1.44 -2.18 -17.46
N MET A 25 -1.23 -1.53 -16.30
CA MET A 25 -1.26 -0.07 -16.20
C MET A 25 -0.14 0.58 -17.03
N LYS A 26 1.09 0.05 -16.96
CA LYS A 26 2.20 0.52 -17.79
C LYS A 26 1.89 0.39 -19.28
N GLY A 27 1.39 -0.77 -19.71
CA GLY A 27 0.97 -1.01 -21.08
C GLY A 27 -0.15 -0.06 -21.53
N LEU A 28 -1.12 0.21 -20.66
CA LEU A 28 -2.20 1.17 -20.92
C LEU A 28 -1.64 2.59 -21.14
N PHE A 29 -0.73 3.05 -20.27
CA PHE A 29 -0.11 4.37 -20.40
C PHE A 29 0.73 4.51 -21.68
N GLN A 30 1.34 3.42 -22.16
CA GLN A 30 2.11 3.41 -23.40
C GLN A 30 1.24 3.42 -24.66
N MET A 31 0.04 2.82 -24.61
CA MET A 31 -0.89 2.78 -25.76
C MET A 31 -1.72 4.05 -25.89
N THR A 32 -1.99 4.74 -24.78
CA THR A 32 -2.77 5.98 -24.77
C THR A 32 -1.90 7.12 -24.23
N ASN A 33 -2.34 7.79 -23.16
CA ASN A 33 -1.59 8.75 -22.37
C ASN A 33 -1.88 8.48 -20.89
N PHE A 34 -1.00 8.93 -20.00
CA PHE A 34 -1.17 8.74 -18.56
C PHE A 34 -2.53 9.23 -18.04
N ASP A 35 -2.96 10.42 -18.45
CA ASP A 35 -4.19 11.04 -17.91
C ASP A 35 -5.43 10.23 -18.27
N ASP A 36 -5.55 9.80 -19.53
CA ASP A 36 -6.66 8.97 -20.00
C ASP A 36 -6.63 7.59 -19.34
N GLY A 37 -5.46 6.94 -19.34
CA GLY A 37 -5.29 5.63 -18.72
C GLY A 37 -5.58 5.66 -17.22
N PHE A 38 -5.10 6.69 -16.52
CA PHE A 38 -5.35 6.90 -15.10
C PHE A 38 -6.84 7.13 -14.85
N PHE A 39 -7.46 8.09 -15.56
CA PHE A 39 -8.86 8.43 -15.38
C PHE A 39 -9.76 7.21 -15.57
N TRP A 40 -9.65 6.51 -16.70
CA TRP A 40 -10.49 5.35 -16.99
C TRP A 40 -10.23 4.17 -16.05
N SER A 41 -8.99 3.94 -15.63
CA SER A 41 -8.70 2.91 -14.62
C SER A 41 -9.39 3.21 -13.28
N ARG A 42 -9.49 4.49 -12.89
CA ARG A 42 -10.16 4.88 -11.64
C ARG A 42 -11.67 4.82 -11.76
N ILE A 43 -12.23 5.21 -12.90
CA ILE A 43 -13.66 5.03 -13.19
C ILE A 43 -14.04 3.55 -13.11
N ALA A 44 -13.24 2.65 -13.70
CA ALA A 44 -13.48 1.21 -13.61
C ALA A 44 -13.49 0.69 -12.16
N LEU A 45 -12.54 1.14 -11.33
CA LEU A 45 -12.52 0.80 -9.90
C LEU A 45 -13.73 1.34 -9.13
N ILE A 46 -14.17 2.57 -9.44
CA ILE A 46 -15.36 3.17 -8.83
C ILE A 46 -16.60 2.38 -9.22
N LEU A 47 -16.78 2.06 -10.50
CA LEU A 47 -17.91 1.26 -10.98
C LEU A 47 -17.92 -0.13 -10.36
N PHE A 48 -16.75 -0.77 -10.27
CA PHE A 48 -16.62 -2.05 -9.60
C PHE A 48 -16.99 -1.96 -8.11
N ALA A 49 -16.51 -0.93 -7.40
CA ALA A 49 -16.86 -0.69 -6.00
C ALA A 49 -18.35 -0.38 -5.80
N LEU A 50 -18.98 0.37 -6.71
CA LEU A 50 -20.42 0.66 -6.66
C LEU A 50 -21.25 -0.59 -6.94
N SER A 51 -20.78 -1.52 -7.78
CA SER A 51 -21.47 -2.78 -8.02
C SER A 51 -21.63 -3.62 -6.73
N TRP A 52 -20.71 -3.45 -5.78
CA TRP A 52 -20.79 -4.07 -4.45
C TRP A 52 -22.06 -3.63 -3.69
N LEU A 53 -22.54 -2.40 -3.90
CA LEU A 53 -23.78 -1.89 -3.27
C LEU A 53 -25.05 -2.59 -3.78
N LEU A 54 -24.98 -3.29 -4.92
CA LEU A 54 -26.10 -4.07 -5.44
C LEU A 54 -26.35 -5.35 -4.63
N VAL A 55 -25.38 -5.77 -3.80
CA VAL A 55 -25.52 -6.93 -2.92
C VAL A 55 -26.09 -6.46 -1.57
N PRO A 56 -27.30 -6.90 -1.18
CA PRO A 56 -27.98 -6.39 0.01
C PRO A 56 -27.18 -6.55 1.30
N ASN A 57 -26.55 -7.71 1.50
CA ASN A 57 -25.73 -8.02 2.67
C ASN A 57 -24.61 -6.98 2.89
N TYR A 58 -23.99 -6.53 1.81
CA TYR A 58 -22.92 -5.55 1.90
C TYR A 58 -23.42 -4.14 2.15
N LEU A 59 -24.55 -3.77 1.56
CA LEU A 59 -25.21 -2.50 1.80
C LEU A 59 -25.64 -2.37 3.28
N GLU A 60 -26.17 -3.44 3.87
CA GLU A 60 -26.55 -3.51 5.28
C GLU A 60 -25.32 -3.29 6.18
N LEU A 61 -24.23 -4.02 5.94
CA LEU A 61 -22.97 -3.84 6.68
C LEU A 61 -22.45 -2.40 6.60
N ILE A 62 -22.46 -1.78 5.42
CA ILE A 62 -22.02 -0.39 5.25
C ILE A 62 -22.89 0.57 6.05
N ARG A 63 -24.23 0.39 6.01
CA ARG A 63 -25.17 1.22 6.77
C ARG A 63 -24.99 1.08 8.27
N GLU A 64 -24.79 -0.12 8.77
CA GLU A 64 -24.55 -0.37 10.19
C GLU A 64 -23.24 0.25 10.68
N GLN A 65 -22.14 0.09 9.93
CA GLN A 65 -20.84 0.65 10.30
C GLN A 65 -20.83 2.19 10.21
N SER A 66 -21.55 2.76 9.24
CA SER A 66 -21.70 4.21 9.11
C SER A 66 -22.38 4.82 10.34
N LYS A 67 -23.42 4.17 10.89
CA LYS A 67 -24.10 4.62 12.13
C LYS A 67 -23.21 4.57 13.37
N LYS A 68 -22.27 3.62 13.44
CA LYS A 68 -21.35 3.44 14.57
C LYS A 68 -20.12 4.37 14.49
N THR A 69 -19.86 4.96 13.33
CA THR A 69 -18.65 5.75 13.10
C THR A 69 -18.81 7.18 13.63
N SER A 70 -17.97 7.56 14.59
CA SER A 70 -17.95 8.95 15.09
C SER A 70 -17.45 9.92 14.01
N ARG A 71 -17.87 11.19 14.07
CA ARG A 71 -17.42 12.24 13.13
C ARG A 71 -15.90 12.40 13.10
N ARG A 72 -15.24 12.28 14.27
CA ARG A 72 -13.77 12.38 14.38
C ARG A 72 -13.09 11.20 13.69
N THR A 73 -13.59 9.99 13.91
CA THR A 73 -13.09 8.78 13.24
C THR A 73 -13.30 8.87 11.73
N GLY A 74 -14.48 9.33 11.29
CA GLY A 74 -14.79 9.53 9.87
C GLY A 74 -13.83 10.52 9.21
N LEU A 75 -13.51 11.64 9.86
CA LEU A 75 -12.55 12.61 9.34
C LEU A 75 -11.13 12.04 9.22
N LEU A 76 -10.68 11.26 10.20
CA LEU A 76 -9.38 10.58 10.15
C LEU A 76 -9.30 9.56 9.01
N VAL A 77 -10.35 8.76 8.83
CA VAL A 77 -10.44 7.80 7.72
C VAL A 77 -10.43 8.51 6.39
N PHE A 78 -11.17 9.61 6.26
CA PHE A 78 -11.22 10.42 5.04
C PHE A 78 -9.85 11.01 4.70
N GLY A 79 -9.16 11.63 5.66
CA GLY A 79 -7.80 12.13 5.48
C GLY A 79 -6.82 11.04 5.05
N ASN A 80 -6.88 9.87 5.70
CA ASN A 80 -6.07 8.72 5.32
C ASN A 80 -6.34 8.24 3.88
N LYS A 81 -7.59 8.27 3.43
CA LYS A 81 -7.95 7.89 2.05
C LYS A 81 -7.46 8.90 1.02
N ILE A 82 -7.45 10.20 1.33
CA ILE A 82 -6.83 11.23 0.47
C ILE A 82 -5.34 10.94 0.32
N LEU A 83 -4.62 10.73 1.44
CA LEU A 83 -3.19 10.42 1.40
C LEU A 83 -2.91 9.14 0.60
N ALA A 84 -3.72 8.11 0.77
CA ALA A 84 -3.62 6.88 -0.02
C ALA A 84 -3.86 7.13 -1.52
N GLY A 85 -4.82 7.99 -1.88
CA GLY A 85 -5.08 8.39 -3.26
C GLY A 85 -3.91 9.15 -3.88
N VAL A 86 -3.32 10.10 -3.14
CA VAL A 86 -2.12 10.85 -3.57
C VAL A 86 -0.94 9.89 -3.76
N ALA A 87 -0.68 9.00 -2.80
CA ALA A 87 0.37 8.00 -2.91
C ALA A 87 0.17 7.09 -4.14
N ALA A 88 -1.06 6.59 -4.36
CA ALA A 88 -1.38 5.77 -5.51
C ALA A 88 -1.20 6.51 -6.84
N PHE A 89 -1.54 7.79 -6.90
CA PHE A 89 -1.27 8.64 -8.07
C PHE A 89 0.23 8.79 -8.32
N MET A 90 1.01 9.13 -7.30
CA MET A 90 2.46 9.30 -7.40
C MET A 90 3.16 8.01 -7.85
N ILE A 91 2.75 6.86 -7.33
CA ILE A 91 3.31 5.55 -7.73
C ILE A 91 3.00 5.26 -9.20
N LEU A 92 1.76 5.49 -9.64
CA LEU A 92 1.42 5.29 -11.06
C LEU A 92 2.15 6.28 -11.96
N LYS A 93 2.36 7.52 -11.53
CA LYS A 93 3.13 8.49 -12.30
C LYS A 93 4.62 8.13 -12.37
N ALA A 94 5.19 7.62 -11.28
CA ALA A 94 6.52 7.04 -11.30
C ALA A 94 6.59 5.82 -12.23
N THR A 95 5.55 4.98 -12.26
CA THR A 95 5.44 3.82 -13.16
C THR A 95 5.37 4.26 -14.62
N ASP A 96 4.65 5.35 -14.93
CA ASP A 96 4.59 5.94 -16.27
C ASP A 96 5.98 6.37 -16.77
N TRP A 97 6.76 7.06 -15.93
CA TRP A 97 8.11 7.54 -16.29
C TRP A 97 9.21 6.48 -16.19
N GLY A 98 9.11 5.57 -15.25
CA GLY A 98 10.15 4.61 -14.91
C GLY A 98 9.87 3.19 -15.39
N ASP A 99 10.79 2.29 -15.06
CA ASP A 99 10.58 0.85 -15.19
C ASP A 99 9.70 0.34 -14.03
N VAL A 100 8.79 -0.60 -14.34
CA VAL A 100 7.86 -1.14 -13.36
C VAL A 100 8.59 -1.86 -12.24
N ALA A 101 9.62 -2.65 -12.55
CA ALA A 101 10.38 -3.39 -11.55
C ALA A 101 11.16 -2.45 -10.63
N VAL A 102 11.78 -1.39 -11.18
CA VAL A 102 12.50 -0.39 -10.37
C VAL A 102 11.55 0.38 -9.44
N VAL A 103 10.39 0.83 -9.94
CA VAL A 103 9.41 1.56 -9.12
C VAL A 103 8.84 0.68 -8.01
N GLN A 104 8.52 -0.59 -8.30
CA GLN A 104 8.04 -1.53 -7.29
C GLN A 104 9.14 -1.95 -6.30
N ALA A 105 10.39 -2.06 -6.74
CA ALA A 105 11.52 -2.32 -5.84
C ALA A 105 11.74 -1.15 -4.87
N LEU A 106 11.57 0.10 -5.34
CA LEU A 106 11.65 1.29 -4.49
C LEU A 106 10.56 1.31 -3.41
N ASP A 107 9.38 0.76 -3.66
CA ASP A 107 8.34 0.61 -2.63
C ASP A 107 8.82 -0.24 -1.45
N GLY A 108 9.75 -1.18 -1.65
CA GLY A 108 10.40 -1.94 -0.58
C GLY A 108 11.16 -1.04 0.41
N VAL A 109 11.65 0.11 -0.02
CA VAL A 109 12.35 1.09 0.83
C VAL A 109 11.39 1.78 1.82
N LYS A 110 10.06 1.64 1.68
CA LYS A 110 9.09 2.20 2.64
C LYS A 110 9.33 1.75 4.08
N PHE A 111 9.89 0.55 4.27
CA PHE A 111 10.20 0.02 5.60
C PHE A 111 11.26 0.85 6.33
N VAL A 112 12.14 1.55 5.59
CA VAL A 112 13.08 2.52 6.17
C VAL A 112 12.32 3.67 6.81
N PHE A 113 11.38 4.25 6.09
CA PHE A 113 10.56 5.35 6.59
C PHE A 113 9.72 4.93 7.79
N ILE A 114 9.14 3.71 7.76
CA ILE A 114 8.41 3.17 8.91
C ILE A 114 9.32 3.08 10.13
N LEU A 115 10.55 2.53 10.01
CA LEU A 115 11.48 2.47 11.12
C LEU A 115 11.84 3.87 11.65
N LEU A 116 12.15 4.82 10.76
CA LEU A 116 12.51 6.18 11.15
C LEU A 116 11.36 6.87 11.87
N VAL A 117 10.14 6.76 11.34
CA VAL A 117 8.93 7.31 11.98
C VAL A 117 8.74 6.69 13.36
N THR A 118 8.85 5.37 13.50
CA THR A 118 8.72 4.72 14.80
C THR A 118 9.83 5.12 15.77
N LEU A 119 11.07 5.28 15.30
CA LEU A 119 12.20 5.67 16.15
C LEU A 119 12.06 7.11 16.67
N PHE A 120 11.70 8.05 15.80
CA PHE A 120 11.63 9.48 16.14
C PHE A 120 10.28 9.89 16.73
N LEU A 121 9.17 9.43 16.14
CA LEU A 121 7.82 9.81 16.53
C LEU A 121 7.17 8.78 17.47
N GLY A 122 7.75 7.60 17.64
CA GLY A 122 7.15 6.53 18.46
C GLY A 122 6.91 6.93 19.92
N ARG A 123 7.68 7.89 20.45
CA ARG A 123 7.46 8.43 21.81
C ARG A 123 6.19 9.28 21.94
N TRP A 124 5.72 9.85 20.83
CA TRP A 124 4.48 10.63 20.77
C TRP A 124 3.27 9.81 20.32
N LEU A 125 3.49 8.56 19.90
CA LEU A 125 2.41 7.66 19.52
C LEU A 125 1.69 7.12 20.77
N PRO A 126 0.36 6.93 20.71
CA PRO A 126 -0.39 6.28 21.78
C PRO A 126 0.19 4.90 22.10
N GLU A 127 0.04 4.44 23.34
CA GLU A 127 0.56 3.12 23.77
C GLU A 127 0.06 1.97 22.91
N SER A 128 -1.12 2.09 22.28
CA SER A 128 -1.67 1.09 21.35
C SER A 128 -0.87 0.92 20.05
N VAL A 129 -0.05 1.90 19.66
CA VAL A 129 0.77 1.90 18.44
C VAL A 129 2.26 1.92 18.77
N ARG A 130 2.61 2.19 20.03
CA ARG A 130 3.99 2.24 20.48
C ARG A 130 4.61 0.83 20.44
N GLU A 131 5.72 0.70 19.74
CA GLU A 131 6.53 -0.52 19.83
C GLU A 131 7.06 -0.65 21.27
N HIS A 132 6.75 -1.77 21.91
CA HIS A 132 7.22 -2.09 23.28
C HIS A 132 8.59 -2.78 23.27
N ASP A 133 9.21 -2.89 22.10
CA ASP A 133 10.49 -3.57 21.92
C ASP A 133 11.64 -2.60 22.24
N GLY A 134 11.91 -2.41 23.53
CA GLY A 134 13.09 -1.68 24.01
C GLY A 134 14.40 -2.48 23.95
N ASP A 135 14.38 -3.70 23.42
CA ASP A 135 15.58 -4.53 23.28
C ASP A 135 16.46 -4.02 22.13
N SER A 136 17.70 -3.66 22.47
CA SER A 136 18.68 -3.15 21.50
C SER A 136 18.96 -4.16 20.38
N LYS A 137 18.78 -5.46 20.63
CA LYS A 137 18.94 -6.52 19.62
C LYS A 137 17.92 -6.41 18.50
N THR A 138 16.65 -6.18 18.84
CA THR A 138 15.56 -6.02 17.86
C THR A 138 15.79 -4.79 16.99
N LEU A 139 16.29 -3.69 17.57
CA LEU A 139 16.61 -2.48 16.82
C LEU A 139 17.75 -2.70 15.83
N VAL A 140 18.83 -3.39 16.26
CA VAL A 140 19.94 -3.77 15.37
C VAL A 140 19.45 -4.67 14.24
N GLN A 141 18.59 -5.64 14.55
CA GLN A 141 18.03 -6.54 13.54
C GLN A 141 17.20 -5.78 12.48
N LYS A 142 16.35 -4.84 12.91
CA LYS A 142 15.59 -3.96 12.00
C LYS A 142 16.51 -3.13 11.10
N PHE A 143 17.60 -2.61 11.66
CA PHE A 143 18.60 -1.84 10.90
C PHE A 143 19.33 -2.69 9.86
N VAL A 144 19.71 -3.92 10.21
CA VAL A 144 20.32 -4.88 9.29
C VAL A 144 19.39 -5.21 8.13
N TYR A 145 18.10 -5.48 8.40
CA TYR A 145 17.12 -5.74 7.34
C TYR A 145 16.95 -4.56 6.38
N ILE A 146 16.92 -3.34 6.90
CA ILE A 146 16.85 -2.14 6.07
C ILE A 146 18.11 -1.97 5.21
N THR A 147 19.28 -2.23 5.78
CA THR A 147 20.54 -2.17 5.02
C THR A 147 20.52 -3.15 3.86
N ILE A 148 20.04 -4.39 4.10
CA ILE A 148 19.89 -5.41 3.05
C ILE A 148 18.91 -4.94 1.96
N ILE A 149 17.77 -4.35 2.33
CA ILE A 149 16.79 -3.81 1.38
C ILE A 149 17.41 -2.70 0.53
N CYS A 150 18.11 -1.75 1.16
CA CYS A 150 18.78 -0.65 0.46
C CYS A 150 19.87 -1.15 -0.48
N LEU A 151 20.69 -2.12 -0.05
CA LEU A 151 21.71 -2.74 -0.88
C LEU A 151 21.09 -3.44 -2.09
N GLY A 152 20.05 -4.25 -1.86
CA GLY A 152 19.32 -4.95 -2.91
C GLY A 152 18.73 -3.99 -3.95
N PHE A 153 18.18 -2.85 -3.50
CA PHE A 153 17.69 -1.82 -4.41
C PHE A 153 18.83 -1.15 -5.20
N THR A 154 19.95 -0.79 -4.56
CA THR A 154 21.09 -0.16 -5.26
C THR A 154 21.74 -1.08 -6.30
N LEU A 155 21.72 -2.40 -6.09
CA LEU A 155 22.22 -3.38 -7.05
C LEU A 155 21.46 -3.35 -8.39
N LEU A 156 20.23 -2.83 -8.43
CA LEU A 156 19.47 -2.70 -9.69
C LEU A 156 20.05 -1.62 -10.63
N PHE A 157 20.96 -0.77 -10.14
CA PHE A 157 21.55 0.34 -10.90
C PHE A 157 23.04 0.13 -11.23
N LEU A 158 23.60 -1.02 -10.83
CA LEU A 158 24.97 -1.44 -11.16
C LEU A 158 24.94 -2.37 -12.38
#